data_AF-A0A966JPL9-F1
#
_entry.id   AF-A0A966JPL9-F1
#
_cell.length_a   1.000
_cell.length_b   1.000
_cell.length_c   1.000
_cell.angle_alpha   90.00
_cell.angle_beta   90.00
_cell.angle_gamma   90.00
#
_symmetry.space_group_name_H-M   'P 1'
#
loop_
_entity.id
_entity.type
_entity.pdbx_description
1 polymer ?
#
loop_
_entity_poly.entity_id
_entity_poly.type
_entity_poly.pdbx_seq_one_letter_code
_entity_poly.pdbx_strand_id
1 'polypeptide(L)'
;MASNYPFEHLRAKPNEIELFEKRLPHVAKEMSEFYRTMEIANRSIAQKNMFGNPLGIRQDLGFENALKLLLIACFNDGLLVEGDTAAKSIDVFRALTLKWFTFGNKLGGCLYFGYFAYGCHSHALALFNEHLKQIEFLAGGAKSRLQAPDIAELLAPTHSKAWFKTSNGLGDKLHPIAISDTDVTKTGLPRPGYQVHFRNSNQFDLRAPPFIEMDQVETPVIRDAKVIVSCPTCLQKCRGNLFKQIEITCPSCKTTWKQFTS
;
A
#
# COMPACT_ATOMS: atom_id res chain seq x y z
N MET A 1 5.61 18.70 15.43
CA MET A 1 5.96 17.38 15.99
C MET A 1 6.53 16.57 14.84
N ALA A 2 7.73 16.00 14.99
CA ALA A 2 8.30 15.12 13.97
C ALA A 2 7.42 13.86 13.91
N SER A 3 6.52 13.81 12.93
CA SER A 3 5.71 12.63 12.67
C SER A 3 6.64 11.58 12.06
N ASN A 4 7.21 10.69 12.88
CA ASN A 4 7.93 9.54 12.35
C ASN A 4 6.94 8.65 11.61
N TYR A 5 7.11 8.52 10.29
CA TYR A 5 6.22 7.67 9.51
C TYR A 5 6.56 6.20 9.74
N PRO A 6 5.59 5.28 9.85
CA PRO A 6 5.85 3.89 10.26
C PRO A 6 6.80 3.11 9.33
N PHE A 7 6.97 3.57 8.10
CA PHE A 7 7.86 2.97 7.10
C PHE A 7 9.21 3.68 6.95
N GLU A 8 9.45 4.78 7.66
CA GLU A 8 10.62 5.65 7.47
C GLU A 8 11.96 4.93 7.73
N HIS A 9 11.94 3.91 8.59
CA HIS A 9 13.10 3.09 8.93
C HIS A 9 13.33 1.89 7.99
N LEU A 10 12.44 1.65 7.03
CA LEU A 10 12.62 0.55 6.09
C LEU A 10 13.81 0.80 5.17
N ARG A 11 14.73 -0.16 5.09
CA ARG A 11 15.90 -0.12 4.22
C ARG A 11 16.02 -1.44 3.47
N ALA A 12 16.36 -1.34 2.19
CA ALA A 12 16.64 -2.47 1.34
C ALA A 12 17.97 -3.11 1.72
N LYS A 13 18.14 -4.39 1.36
CA LYS A 13 19.47 -5.03 1.45
C LYS A 13 20.39 -4.45 0.36
N PRO A 14 21.71 -4.43 0.55
CA PRO A 14 22.65 -3.79 -0.39
C PRO A 14 22.53 -4.26 -1.85
N ASN A 15 22.26 -5.55 -2.07
CA ASN A 15 22.20 -6.14 -3.41
C ASN A 15 20.82 -6.01 -4.08
N GLU A 16 19.81 -5.50 -3.38
CA GLU A 16 18.44 -5.43 -3.91
C GLU A 16 18.28 -4.35 -4.97
N ILE A 17 19.10 -3.28 -4.94
CA ILE A 17 19.04 -2.22 -5.96
C ILE A 17 19.56 -2.74 -7.31
N GLU A 18 20.68 -3.45 -7.32
CA GLU A 18 21.24 -4.07 -8.54
C GLU A 18 20.29 -5.14 -9.10
N LEU A 19 19.67 -5.92 -8.21
CA LEU A 19 18.65 -6.89 -8.62
C LEU A 19 17.42 -6.18 -9.21
N PHE A 20 16.99 -5.07 -8.61
CA PHE A 20 15.87 -4.27 -9.11
C PHE A 20 16.15 -3.74 -10.51
N GLU A 21 17.30 -3.10 -10.71
CA GLU A 21 17.72 -2.58 -12.02
C GLU A 21 17.86 -3.68 -13.07
N LYS A 22 18.37 -4.85 -12.69
CA LYS A 22 18.54 -5.99 -13.60
C LYS A 22 17.20 -6.63 -14.00
N ARG A 23 16.24 -6.73 -13.08
CA ARG A 23 14.98 -7.46 -13.30
C ARG A 23 13.87 -6.60 -13.85
N LEU A 24 13.88 -5.32 -13.50
CA LEU A 24 12.89 -4.30 -13.86
C LEU A 24 13.60 -3.08 -14.50
N PRO A 25 14.31 -3.27 -15.63
CA PRO A 25 15.14 -2.22 -16.22
C PRO A 25 14.34 -1.01 -16.71
N HIS A 26 13.13 -1.21 -17.25
CA HIS A 26 12.31 -0.09 -17.72
C HIS A 26 11.75 0.69 -16.54
N VAL A 27 11.26 -0.01 -15.52
CA VAL A 27 10.75 0.61 -14.29
C VAL A 27 11.87 1.37 -13.59
N ALA A 28 13.05 0.78 -13.41
CA ALA A 28 14.18 1.43 -12.76
C ALA A 28 14.58 2.75 -13.45
N LYS A 29 14.54 2.79 -14.78
CA LYS A 29 14.80 3.99 -15.56
C LYS A 29 13.80 5.11 -15.24
N GLU A 30 12.51 4.81 -15.24
CA GLU A 30 11.44 5.80 -15.06
C GLU A 30 11.17 6.16 -13.59
N MET A 31 11.54 5.30 -12.63
CA MET A 31 11.29 5.52 -11.20
C MET A 31 11.95 6.81 -10.67
N SER A 32 13.13 7.16 -11.18
CA SER A 32 13.85 8.36 -10.74
C SER A 32 13.06 9.65 -10.98
N GLU A 33 12.52 9.83 -12.20
CA GLU A 33 11.74 11.00 -12.58
C GLU A 33 10.34 10.97 -11.96
N PHE A 34 9.72 9.78 -11.87
CA PHE A 34 8.47 9.61 -11.14
C PHE A 34 8.61 10.07 -9.67
N TYR A 35 9.68 9.65 -8.99
CA TYR A 35 9.90 10.03 -7.60
C TYR A 35 10.22 11.51 -7.43
N ARG A 36 10.99 12.09 -8.37
CA ARG A 36 11.30 13.52 -8.40
C ARG A 36 10.05 14.38 -8.55
N THR A 37 9.17 14.06 -9.50
CA THR A 37 7.93 14.81 -9.73
C THR A 37 7.00 14.74 -8.52
N MET A 38 6.92 13.58 -7.84
CA MET A 38 6.21 13.45 -6.57
C MET A 38 6.81 14.32 -5.46
N GLU A 39 8.14 14.41 -5.35
CA GLU A 39 8.78 15.29 -4.36
C GLU A 39 8.44 16.77 -4.60
N ILE A 40 8.48 17.21 -5.86
CA ILE A 40 8.11 18.59 -6.26
C ILE A 40 6.65 18.86 -5.89
N ALA A 41 5.75 17.94 -6.23
CA ALA A 41 4.34 18.06 -5.94
C ALA A 41 4.07 18.09 -4.42
N ASN A 42 4.79 17.29 -3.61
CA ASN A 42 4.72 17.35 -2.15
C ASN A 42 5.07 18.74 -1.60
N ARG A 43 6.13 19.36 -2.13
CA ARG A 43 6.54 20.72 -1.73
C ARG A 43 5.47 21.75 -2.12
N SER A 44 4.82 21.58 -3.26
CA SER A 44 3.72 22.45 -3.69
C SER A 44 2.52 22.37 -2.74
N ILE A 45 2.15 21.17 -2.27
CA ILE A 45 1.08 21.00 -1.28
C ILE A 45 1.42 21.71 0.04
N ALA A 46 2.69 21.65 0.46
CA ALA A 46 3.14 22.32 1.67
C ALA A 46 3.13 23.87 1.55
N GLN A 47 3.23 24.41 0.33
CA GLN A 47 3.16 25.84 0.07
C GLN A 47 1.69 26.28 0.01
N LYS A 48 1.20 26.85 1.12
CA LYS A 48 -0.11 27.48 1.17
C LYS A 48 -0.07 28.87 0.54
N ASN A 49 -1.12 29.24 -0.18
CA ASN A 49 -1.33 30.60 -0.66
C ASN A 49 -1.66 31.56 0.50
N MET A 50 -1.75 32.86 0.22
CA MET A 50 -2.08 33.89 1.22
C MET A 50 -3.41 33.65 1.97
N PHE A 51 -4.28 32.79 1.46
CA PHE A 51 -5.56 32.42 2.07
C PHE A 51 -5.52 31.09 2.83
N GLY A 52 -4.33 30.51 3.03
CA GLY A 52 -4.15 29.25 3.76
C GLY A 52 -4.56 28.00 3.00
N ASN A 53 -5.03 28.13 1.76
CA ASN A 53 -5.28 27.00 0.87
C ASN A 53 -3.95 26.49 0.32
N PRO A 54 -3.74 25.18 0.16
CA PRO A 54 -2.61 24.69 -0.63
C PRO A 54 -2.62 25.45 -1.97
N LEU A 55 -1.44 25.87 -2.46
CA LEU A 55 -1.32 26.22 -3.87
C LEU A 55 -1.63 24.93 -4.62
N GLY A 56 -2.92 24.79 -4.94
CA GLY A 56 -3.56 23.53 -5.29
C GLY A 56 -2.71 22.84 -6.32
N ILE A 57 -2.64 21.52 -6.19
CA ILE A 57 -2.10 20.57 -7.17
C ILE A 57 -1.92 21.33 -8.47
N ARG A 58 -0.72 21.89 -8.72
CA ARG A 58 -0.42 22.24 -10.11
C ARG A 58 -0.77 20.95 -10.82
N GLN A 59 -1.60 21.03 -11.85
CA GLN A 59 -1.67 19.99 -12.87
C GLN A 59 -0.23 19.87 -13.37
N ASP A 60 0.58 19.16 -12.61
CA ASP A 60 1.99 19.05 -12.84
C ASP A 60 1.99 18.01 -13.93
N LEU A 61 1.88 18.50 -15.16
CA LEU A 61 2.00 17.71 -16.38
C LEU A 61 3.21 16.76 -16.24
N GLY A 62 4.24 17.17 -15.49
CA GLY A 62 5.35 16.31 -15.07
C GLY A 62 4.92 15.03 -14.34
N PHE A 63 4.12 15.11 -13.28
CA PHE A 63 3.67 13.92 -12.53
C PHE A 63 2.78 13.00 -13.39
N GLU A 64 1.79 13.56 -14.09
CA GLU A 64 0.90 12.74 -14.94
C GLU A 64 1.66 12.07 -16.09
N ASN A 65 2.60 12.78 -16.70
CA ASN A 65 3.45 12.20 -17.74
C ASN A 65 4.40 11.14 -17.16
N ALA A 66 5.03 11.39 -16.01
CA ALA A 66 5.89 10.41 -15.36
C ALA A 66 5.09 9.16 -14.94
N LEU A 67 3.84 9.33 -14.51
CA LEU A 67 2.92 8.24 -14.22
C LEU A 67 2.59 7.42 -15.48
N LYS A 68 2.30 8.06 -16.62
CA LYS A 68 2.10 7.38 -17.90
C LYS A 68 3.33 6.58 -18.33
N LEU A 69 4.52 7.18 -18.25
CA LEU A 69 5.78 6.51 -18.61
C LEU A 69 6.06 5.32 -17.70
N LEU A 70 5.85 5.46 -16.39
CA LEU A 70 6.02 4.38 -15.44
C LEU A 70 4.99 3.26 -15.66
N LEU A 71 3.75 3.58 -16.05
CA LEU A 71 2.75 2.58 -16.43
C LEU A 71 3.22 1.78 -17.65
N ILE A 72 3.71 2.43 -18.70
CA ILE A 72 4.29 1.76 -19.89
C ILE A 72 5.46 0.86 -19.47
N ALA A 73 6.35 1.36 -18.62
CA ALA A 73 7.47 0.58 -18.10
C ALA A 73 7.01 -0.67 -17.32
N CYS A 74 5.93 -0.57 -16.55
CA CYS A 74 5.35 -1.71 -15.83
C CYS A 74 4.77 -2.77 -16.78
N PHE A 75 4.19 -2.39 -17.92
CA PHE A 75 3.81 -3.36 -18.97
C PHE A 75 5.04 -4.01 -19.62
N ASN A 76 6.05 -3.22 -19.98
CA ASN A 76 7.28 -3.72 -20.61
C ASN A 76 8.05 -4.70 -19.72
N ASP A 77 8.10 -4.45 -18.41
CA ASP A 77 8.74 -5.34 -17.44
C ASP A 77 7.82 -6.50 -17.00
N GLY A 78 6.57 -6.54 -17.45
CA GLY A 78 5.59 -7.59 -17.14
C GLY A 78 5.00 -7.52 -15.74
N LEU A 79 5.06 -6.36 -15.08
CA LEU A 79 4.38 -6.12 -13.80
C LEU A 79 2.87 -5.95 -13.98
N LEU A 80 2.45 -5.36 -15.10
CA LEU A 80 1.05 -5.22 -15.48
C LEU A 80 0.79 -5.99 -16.78
N VAL A 81 -0.43 -6.48 -16.92
CA VAL A 81 -0.92 -7.19 -18.11
C VAL A 81 -2.27 -6.67 -18.57
N GLU A 82 -2.65 -7.04 -19.79
CA GLU A 82 -3.99 -6.78 -20.33
C GLU A 82 -5.08 -7.30 -19.38
N GLY A 83 -6.12 -6.50 -19.15
CA GLY A 83 -7.21 -6.76 -18.22
C GLY A 83 -6.95 -6.33 -16.78
N ASP A 84 -5.77 -5.79 -16.46
CA ASP A 84 -5.48 -5.33 -15.09
C ASP A 84 -6.27 -4.07 -14.72
N THR A 85 -6.78 -4.06 -13.49
CA THR A 85 -7.60 -2.96 -12.96
C THR A 85 -6.74 -1.80 -12.44
N ALA A 86 -7.28 -0.58 -12.44
CA ALA A 86 -6.64 0.57 -11.82
C ALA A 86 -6.28 0.34 -10.33
N ALA A 87 -7.11 -0.39 -9.59
CA ALA A 87 -6.82 -0.73 -8.20
C ALA A 87 -5.54 -1.58 -8.07
N LYS A 88 -5.40 -2.60 -8.94
CA LYS A 88 -4.18 -3.43 -8.98
C LYS A 88 -2.95 -2.58 -9.37
N SER A 89 -3.10 -1.69 -10.34
CA SER A 89 -2.00 -0.81 -10.78
C SER A 89 -1.56 0.14 -9.67
N ILE A 90 -2.50 0.73 -8.90
CA ILE A 90 -2.18 1.54 -7.73
C ILE A 90 -1.43 0.71 -6.67
N ASP A 91 -1.82 -0.54 -6.45
CA ASP A 91 -1.13 -1.44 -5.51
C ASP A 91 0.31 -1.77 -5.94
N VAL A 92 0.53 -2.01 -7.24
CA VAL A 92 1.87 -2.19 -7.80
C VAL A 92 2.70 -0.92 -7.62
N PHE A 93 2.13 0.25 -7.94
CA PHE A 93 2.81 1.54 -7.77
C PHE A 93 3.12 1.85 -6.32
N ARG A 94 2.23 1.49 -5.38
CA ARG A 94 2.48 1.59 -3.94
C ARG A 94 3.69 0.75 -3.55
N ALA A 95 3.76 -0.50 -3.99
CA ALA A 95 4.88 -1.39 -3.71
C ALA A 95 6.19 -0.86 -4.32
N LEU A 96 6.17 -0.40 -5.57
CA LEU A 96 7.32 0.20 -6.25
C LEU A 96 7.80 1.48 -5.55
N THR A 97 6.89 2.37 -5.19
CA THR A 97 7.21 3.63 -4.49
C THR A 97 7.85 3.36 -3.14
N LEU A 98 7.29 2.41 -2.38
CA LEU A 98 7.84 2.00 -1.10
C LEU A 98 9.21 1.33 -1.26
N LYS A 99 9.37 0.43 -2.24
CA LYS A 99 10.65 -0.23 -2.53
C LYS A 99 11.72 0.78 -2.93
N TRP A 100 11.39 1.73 -3.80
CA TRP A 100 12.30 2.79 -4.22
C TRP A 100 12.73 3.67 -3.05
N PHE A 101 11.82 3.98 -2.13
CA PHE A 101 12.17 4.66 -0.88
C PHE A 101 13.16 3.85 -0.02
N THR A 102 13.00 2.53 0.07
CA THR A 102 13.93 1.69 0.84
C THR A 102 15.37 1.70 0.33
N PHE A 103 15.62 2.13 -0.92
CA PHE A 103 16.95 2.37 -1.47
C PHE A 103 17.61 3.68 -1.00
N GLY A 104 16.95 4.47 -0.15
CA GLY A 104 17.49 5.71 0.42
C GLY A 104 16.97 6.99 -0.24
N ASN A 105 15.90 6.90 -1.02
CA ASN A 105 15.25 8.07 -1.63
C ASN A 105 14.46 8.89 -0.60
N LYS A 106 14.13 10.14 -0.95
CA LYS A 106 13.57 11.12 0.00
C LYS A 106 12.11 10.84 0.37
N LEU A 107 11.79 10.95 1.65
CA LEU A 107 10.42 10.73 2.18
C LEU A 107 9.30 11.48 1.44
N GLY A 108 9.57 12.69 0.92
CA GLY A 108 8.57 13.53 0.24
C GLY A 108 7.84 12.84 -0.91
N GLY A 109 8.50 11.97 -1.68
CA GLY A 109 7.85 11.22 -2.76
C GLY A 109 6.80 10.24 -2.24
N CYS A 110 7.12 9.53 -1.15
CA CYS A 110 6.17 8.65 -0.47
C CYS A 110 4.98 9.39 0.13
N LEU A 111 5.18 10.59 0.69
CA LEU A 111 4.10 11.39 1.27
C LEU A 111 3.12 11.86 0.21
N TYR A 112 3.62 12.33 -0.94
CA TYR A 112 2.76 12.71 -2.04
C TYR A 112 2.00 11.51 -2.60
N PHE A 113 2.67 10.36 -2.79
CA PHE A 113 1.98 9.14 -3.21
C PHE A 113 0.89 8.74 -2.22
N GLY A 114 1.16 8.83 -0.90
CA GLY A 114 0.18 8.59 0.15
C GLY A 114 -1.04 9.52 0.03
N TYR A 115 -0.80 10.81 -0.15
CA TYR A 115 -1.86 11.80 -0.38
C TYR A 115 -2.67 11.48 -1.64
N PHE A 116 -2.02 11.19 -2.76
CA PHE A 116 -2.66 10.92 -4.04
C PHE A 116 -3.46 9.60 -4.02
N ALA A 117 -2.85 8.50 -3.60
CA ALA A 117 -3.45 7.17 -3.66
C ALA A 117 -4.52 6.92 -2.59
N TYR A 118 -4.38 7.50 -1.39
CA TYR A 118 -5.29 7.29 -0.26
C TYR A 118 -6.22 8.51 -0.05
N GLY A 119 -5.65 9.71 0.03
CA GLY A 119 -6.41 10.94 0.24
C GLY A 119 -7.31 11.30 -0.95
N CYS A 120 -6.76 11.23 -2.16
CA CYS A 120 -7.43 11.52 -3.44
C CYS A 120 -7.82 10.25 -4.21
N HIS A 121 -8.12 9.15 -3.51
CA HIS A 121 -8.31 7.81 -4.11
C HIS A 121 -9.23 7.76 -5.34
N SER A 122 -10.37 8.46 -5.32
CA SER A 122 -11.30 8.49 -6.46
C SER A 122 -10.69 9.13 -7.71
N HIS A 123 -9.93 10.22 -7.53
CA HIS A 123 -9.20 10.87 -8.60
C HIS A 123 -8.06 9.98 -9.12
N ALA A 124 -7.29 9.35 -8.21
CA ALA A 124 -6.25 8.40 -8.59
C ALA A 124 -6.81 7.24 -9.41
N LEU A 125 -7.91 6.61 -8.98
CA LEU A 125 -8.57 5.54 -9.73
C LEU A 125 -9.02 6.00 -11.12
N ALA A 126 -9.61 7.18 -11.24
CA ALA A 126 -10.05 7.72 -12.53
C ALA A 126 -8.86 7.89 -13.49
N LEU A 127 -7.78 8.49 -13.00
CA LEU A 127 -6.58 8.77 -13.78
C LEU A 127 -5.86 7.49 -14.22
N PHE A 128 -5.68 6.52 -13.31
CA PHE A 128 -5.13 5.20 -13.67
C PHE A 128 -6.01 4.48 -14.68
N ASN A 129 -7.34 4.48 -14.51
CA ASN A 129 -8.25 3.84 -15.48
C ASN A 129 -8.16 4.46 -16.87
N GLU A 130 -8.04 5.79 -16.96
CA GLU A 130 -7.88 6.48 -18.23
C GLU A 130 -6.57 6.07 -18.94
N HIS A 131 -5.44 6.12 -18.22
CA HIS A 131 -4.14 5.80 -18.80
C HIS A 131 -3.97 4.31 -19.10
N LEU A 132 -4.53 3.42 -18.28
CA LEU A 132 -4.51 1.98 -18.56
C LEU A 132 -5.19 1.68 -19.89
N LYS A 133 -6.38 2.23 -20.14
CA LYS A 133 -7.08 2.04 -21.43
C LYS A 133 -6.27 2.52 -22.63
N GLN A 134 -5.51 3.60 -22.47
CA GLN A 134 -4.67 4.15 -23.54
C GLN A 134 -3.43 3.28 -23.79
N ILE A 135 -2.81 2.74 -22.73
CA ILE A 135 -1.54 2.01 -22.79
C ILE A 135 -1.74 0.53 -23.11
N GLU A 136 -2.82 -0.08 -22.64
CA GLU A 136 -3.15 -1.49 -22.87
C GLU A 136 -3.23 -1.79 -24.38
N PHE A 137 -3.77 -0.87 -25.17
CA PHE A 137 -3.77 -0.98 -26.63
C PHE A 137 -2.36 -1.01 -27.26
N LEU A 138 -1.38 -0.36 -26.62
CA LEU A 138 -0.02 -0.21 -27.15
C LEU A 138 0.96 -1.28 -26.63
N ALA A 139 0.72 -1.81 -25.43
CA ALA A 139 1.67 -2.67 -24.71
C ALA A 139 1.04 -3.99 -24.19
N GLY A 140 -0.25 -4.23 -24.44
CA GLY A 140 -0.96 -5.47 -24.08
C GLY A 140 -0.46 -6.66 -24.90
N GLY A 141 0.23 -7.59 -24.24
CA GLY A 141 0.78 -8.79 -24.87
C GLY A 141 1.90 -9.46 -24.07
N ALA A 142 2.48 -8.75 -23.10
CA ALA A 142 3.47 -9.32 -22.20
C ALA A 142 2.82 -10.31 -21.21
N LYS A 143 3.52 -11.43 -20.95
CA LYS A 143 3.13 -12.36 -19.87
C LYS A 143 3.48 -11.75 -18.53
N SER A 144 2.60 -11.93 -17.53
CA SER A 144 2.86 -11.44 -16.18
C SER A 144 4.10 -12.09 -15.59
N ARG A 145 5.01 -11.25 -15.09
CA ARG A 145 6.24 -11.63 -14.39
C ARG A 145 6.15 -11.38 -12.88
N LEU A 146 5.01 -10.88 -12.38
CA LEU A 146 4.79 -10.64 -10.94
C LEU A 146 4.96 -11.91 -10.08
N GLN A 147 4.70 -13.08 -10.65
CA GLN A 147 4.83 -14.37 -9.95
C GLN A 147 6.22 -15.00 -10.12
N ALA A 148 7.11 -14.39 -10.91
CA ALA A 148 8.49 -14.85 -11.00
C ALA A 148 9.14 -14.71 -9.61
N PRO A 149 9.80 -15.76 -9.07
CA PRO A 149 10.23 -15.78 -7.66
C PRO A 149 11.09 -14.57 -7.26
N ASP A 150 11.96 -14.13 -8.16
CA ASP A 150 12.83 -12.98 -7.99
C ASP A 150 12.07 -11.65 -7.92
N ILE A 151 11.05 -11.45 -8.76
CA ILE A 151 10.20 -10.25 -8.74
C ILE A 151 9.22 -10.30 -7.56
N ALA A 152 8.67 -11.48 -7.26
CA ALA A 152 7.77 -11.69 -6.15
C ALA A 152 8.45 -11.44 -4.80
N GLU A 153 9.72 -11.83 -4.64
CA GLU A 153 10.52 -11.51 -3.45
C GLU A 153 10.84 -10.01 -3.39
N LEU A 154 11.21 -9.41 -4.53
CA LEU A 154 11.57 -7.98 -4.60
C LEU A 154 10.39 -7.06 -4.26
N LEU A 155 9.19 -7.44 -4.68
CA LEU A 155 7.92 -6.72 -4.48
C LEU A 155 7.01 -7.46 -3.50
N ALA A 156 7.59 -8.20 -2.54
CA ALA A 156 6.84 -8.93 -1.54
C ALA A 156 5.83 -8.00 -0.85
N PRO A 157 4.57 -8.44 -0.67
CA PRO A 157 3.56 -7.64 -0.01
C PRO A 157 4.03 -7.19 1.37
N THR A 158 3.87 -5.90 1.65
CA THR A 158 4.20 -5.31 2.96
C THR A 158 3.09 -5.45 3.99
N HIS A 159 2.01 -6.12 3.61
CA HIS A 159 0.87 -6.50 4.43
C HIS A 159 0.46 -7.94 4.12
N SER A 160 -0.35 -8.52 4.99
CA SER A 160 -0.92 -9.86 4.83
C SER A 160 -2.36 -9.80 4.37
N LYS A 161 -2.93 -10.98 4.10
CA LYS A 161 -4.37 -11.17 3.88
C LYS A 161 -5.13 -11.54 5.16
N ALA A 162 -4.49 -11.37 6.32
CA ALA A 162 -5.04 -11.76 7.61
C ALA A 162 -5.14 -10.54 8.52
N TRP A 163 -6.29 -9.86 8.43
CA TRP A 163 -6.59 -8.66 9.19
C TRP A 163 -7.52 -8.96 10.37
N PHE A 164 -7.54 -8.06 11.33
CA PHE A 164 -8.50 -8.08 12.42
C PHE A 164 -9.12 -6.71 12.65
N LYS A 165 -10.41 -6.68 13.01
CA LYS A 165 -11.13 -5.48 13.41
C LYS A 165 -11.19 -5.36 14.94
N THR A 166 -10.92 -4.18 15.45
CA THR A 166 -11.12 -3.79 16.86
C THR A 166 -12.13 -2.64 16.95
N SER A 167 -12.46 -2.21 18.17
CA SER A 167 -13.24 -0.99 18.38
C SER A 167 -12.55 0.25 17.83
N ASN A 168 -11.21 0.31 17.87
CA ASN A 168 -10.46 1.52 17.51
C ASN A 168 -9.86 1.49 16.09
N GLY A 169 -9.98 0.39 15.35
CA GLY A 169 -9.40 0.31 14.02
C GLY A 169 -9.23 -1.09 13.45
N LEU A 170 -8.37 -1.20 12.45
CA LEU A 170 -7.95 -2.45 11.81
C LEU A 170 -6.48 -2.71 12.10
N GLY A 171 -6.10 -3.98 12.25
CA GLY A 171 -4.72 -4.38 12.37
C GLY A 171 -4.39 -5.57 11.47
N ASP A 172 -3.13 -5.63 11.03
CA ASP A 172 -2.58 -6.79 10.33
C ASP A 172 -2.03 -7.78 11.35
N LYS A 173 -2.35 -9.08 11.21
CA LYS A 173 -1.87 -10.10 12.15
C LYS A 173 -0.39 -10.42 11.97
N LEU A 174 0.15 -10.30 10.77
CA LEU A 174 1.52 -10.72 10.44
C LEU A 174 2.48 -9.53 10.29
N HIS A 175 1.96 -8.31 10.15
CA HIS A 175 2.75 -7.10 10.01
C HIS A 175 2.40 -6.08 11.10
N PRO A 176 3.37 -5.25 11.54
CA PRO A 176 3.11 -4.19 12.52
C PRO A 176 2.40 -2.99 11.88
N ILE A 177 1.20 -3.22 11.36
CA ILE A 177 0.33 -2.24 10.73
C ILE A 177 -0.95 -2.13 11.56
N ALA A 178 -1.27 -0.90 11.97
CA ALA A 178 -2.51 -0.57 12.64
C ALA A 178 -3.08 0.70 11.99
N ILE A 179 -4.37 0.67 11.65
CA ILE A 179 -5.07 1.75 10.97
C ILE A 179 -6.23 2.16 11.87
N SER A 180 -6.31 3.45 12.21
CA SER A 180 -7.42 3.99 13.00
C SER A 180 -8.76 3.79 12.28
N ASP A 181 -9.83 3.58 13.04
CA ASP A 181 -11.20 3.52 12.49
C ASP A 181 -11.58 4.82 11.77
N THR A 182 -11.01 5.95 12.21
CA THR A 182 -11.19 7.25 11.55
C THR A 182 -10.52 7.32 10.18
N ASP A 183 -9.58 6.44 9.85
CA ASP A 183 -8.83 6.48 8.59
C ASP A 183 -9.31 5.44 7.57
N VAL A 184 -10.44 4.79 7.85
CA VAL A 184 -11.08 3.81 6.98
C VAL A 184 -12.57 4.07 6.82
N THR A 185 -13.10 3.75 5.65
CA THR A 185 -14.54 3.71 5.38
C THR A 185 -14.95 2.28 5.04
N LYS A 186 -15.92 1.72 5.77
CA LYS A 186 -16.50 0.42 5.41
C LYS A 186 -17.38 0.56 4.17
N THR A 187 -17.13 -0.24 3.15
CA THR A 187 -17.89 -0.28 1.90
C THR A 187 -18.70 -1.59 1.81
N GLY A 188 -19.89 -1.52 1.22
CA GLY A 188 -20.79 -2.68 1.06
C GLY A 188 -20.88 -3.22 -0.36
N LEU A 189 -21.01 -2.33 -1.35
CA LEU A 189 -21.15 -2.67 -2.78
C LEU A 189 -20.32 -1.71 -3.65
N PRO A 190 -19.82 -2.14 -4.82
CA PRO A 190 -19.91 -3.50 -5.38
C PRO A 190 -18.93 -4.49 -4.73
N ARG A 191 -17.96 -3.99 -3.95
CA ARG A 191 -16.93 -4.78 -3.27
C ARG A 191 -17.00 -4.51 -1.75
N PRO A 192 -17.40 -5.50 -0.93
CA PRO A 192 -17.49 -5.33 0.52
C PRO A 192 -16.09 -5.33 1.15
N GLY A 193 -15.80 -4.33 1.97
CA GLY A 193 -14.49 -4.22 2.62
C GLY A 193 -14.28 -2.88 3.31
N TYR A 194 -13.03 -2.47 3.42
CA TYR A 194 -12.61 -1.21 4.04
C TYR A 194 -11.70 -0.45 3.08
N GLN A 195 -12.12 0.75 2.69
CA GLN A 195 -11.30 1.69 1.95
C GLN A 195 -10.43 2.48 2.93
N VAL A 196 -9.11 2.41 2.76
CA VAL A 196 -8.12 3.13 3.57
C VAL A 196 -7.85 4.49 2.94
N HIS A 197 -7.90 5.56 3.73
CA HIS A 197 -7.73 6.92 3.21
C HIS A 197 -6.79 7.83 4.00
N PHE A 198 -6.52 7.57 5.29
CA PHE A 198 -5.64 8.39 6.16
C PHE A 198 -5.97 9.90 6.24
N ARG A 199 -7.13 10.33 5.72
CA ARG A 199 -7.58 11.73 5.70
C ARG A 199 -7.66 12.39 7.08
N ASN A 200 -7.92 11.62 8.14
CA ASN A 200 -8.13 12.19 9.48
C ASN A 200 -6.82 12.30 10.25
N SER A 201 -5.94 11.30 10.17
CA SER A 201 -4.62 11.37 10.83
C SER A 201 -3.55 12.12 10.03
N ASN A 202 -3.65 12.16 8.69
CA ASN A 202 -2.57 12.52 7.77
C ASN A 202 -1.26 11.72 7.98
N GLN A 203 -1.35 10.55 8.63
CA GLN A 203 -0.24 9.64 8.85
C GLN A 203 -0.33 8.48 7.87
N PHE A 204 0.01 8.76 6.61
CA PHE A 204 0.03 7.73 5.57
C PHE A 204 0.95 6.57 5.99
N ASP A 205 0.47 5.33 5.87
CA ASP A 205 1.31 4.13 5.96
C ASP A 205 1.21 3.35 4.65
N LEU A 206 2.23 3.53 3.80
CA LEU A 206 2.29 2.88 2.49
C LEU A 206 2.43 1.35 2.58
N ARG A 207 2.63 0.78 3.77
CA ARG A 207 2.64 -0.69 3.95
C ARG A 207 1.22 -1.27 3.86
N ALA A 208 0.23 -0.51 4.31
CA ALA A 208 -1.18 -0.88 4.21
C ALA A 208 -1.68 -0.81 2.76
N PRO A 209 -2.57 -1.71 2.30
CA PRO A 209 -3.20 -1.57 1.00
C PRO A 209 -4.24 -0.43 1.01
N PRO A 210 -4.59 0.15 -0.15
CA PRO A 210 -5.68 1.12 -0.27
C PRO A 210 -7.07 0.53 0.03
N PHE A 211 -7.20 -0.78 -0.10
CA PHE A 211 -8.45 -1.50 0.16
C PHE A 211 -8.18 -2.84 0.85
N ILE A 212 -8.96 -3.15 1.89
CA ILE A 212 -8.92 -4.42 2.61
C ILE A 212 -10.26 -5.12 2.41
N GLU A 213 -10.22 -6.35 1.89
CA GLU A 213 -11.43 -7.13 1.62
C GLU A 213 -12.11 -7.59 2.91
N MET A 214 -13.43 -7.67 2.90
CA MET A 214 -14.17 -8.08 4.10
C MET A 214 -13.86 -9.53 4.54
N ASP A 215 -13.58 -10.43 3.60
CA ASP A 215 -13.24 -11.84 3.87
C ASP A 215 -11.85 -12.01 4.53
N GLN A 216 -10.99 -11.00 4.40
CA GLN A 216 -9.67 -10.94 5.04
C GLN A 216 -9.73 -10.44 6.48
N VAL A 217 -10.85 -9.84 6.90
CA VAL A 217 -11.00 -9.19 8.20
C VAL A 217 -11.76 -10.09 9.17
N GLU A 218 -11.07 -10.56 10.21
CA GLU A 218 -11.72 -11.24 11.32
C GLU A 218 -12.13 -10.24 12.41
N THR A 219 -13.34 -10.36 12.93
CA THR A 219 -13.70 -9.71 14.21
C THR A 219 -13.45 -10.71 15.34
N PRO A 220 -12.51 -10.45 16.26
CA PRO A 220 -12.25 -11.33 17.39
C PRO A 220 -13.52 -11.57 18.22
N VAL A 221 -13.79 -12.83 18.57
CA VAL A 221 -14.95 -13.18 19.40
C VAL A 221 -14.52 -13.18 20.86
N ILE A 222 -15.17 -12.33 21.66
CA ILE A 222 -14.90 -12.21 23.10
C ILE A 222 -15.98 -12.99 23.86
N ARG A 223 -15.59 -14.00 24.66
CA ARG A 223 -16.47 -14.77 25.54
C ARG A 223 -15.75 -15.13 26.83
N ASP A 224 -16.39 -14.96 27.97
CA ASP A 224 -15.89 -15.37 29.30
C ASP A 224 -14.43 -14.95 29.58
N ALA A 225 -14.12 -13.66 29.33
CA ALA A 225 -12.78 -13.08 29.44
C ALA A 225 -11.69 -13.75 28.56
N LYS A 226 -12.11 -14.51 27.54
CA LYS A 226 -11.24 -15.09 26.52
C LYS A 226 -11.53 -14.49 25.15
N VAL A 227 -10.48 -14.38 24.36
CA VAL A 227 -10.53 -13.94 22.96
C VAL A 227 -10.33 -15.16 22.09
N ILE A 228 -11.23 -15.37 21.14
CA ILE A 228 -11.16 -16.42 20.14
C ILE A 228 -10.87 -15.77 18.80
N VAL A 229 -9.76 -16.17 18.18
CA VAL A 229 -9.34 -15.72 16.85
C VAL A 229 -8.84 -16.88 16.01
N SER A 230 -8.79 -16.69 14.70
CA SER A 230 -8.29 -17.66 13.74
C SER A 230 -6.80 -17.43 13.51
N CYS A 231 -6.05 -18.54 13.46
CA CYS A 231 -4.65 -18.51 13.05
C CYS A 231 -4.53 -17.95 11.62
N PRO A 232 -3.62 -16.99 11.37
CA PRO A 232 -3.44 -16.41 10.04
C PRO A 232 -2.88 -17.39 9.00
N THR A 233 -2.31 -18.53 9.43
CA THR A 233 -1.71 -19.52 8.53
C THR A 233 -2.61 -20.72 8.26
N CYS A 234 -3.19 -21.32 9.30
CA CYS A 234 -3.97 -22.57 9.18
C CYS A 234 -5.45 -22.43 9.54
N LEU A 235 -5.93 -21.20 9.80
CA LEU A 235 -7.31 -20.87 10.16
C LEU A 235 -7.87 -21.55 11.43
N GLN A 236 -7.05 -22.31 12.16
CA GLN A 236 -7.46 -22.94 13.41
C GLN A 236 -7.85 -21.87 14.45
N LYS A 237 -8.97 -22.10 15.14
CA LYS A 237 -9.41 -21.24 16.24
C LYS A 237 -8.45 -21.38 17.42
N CYS A 238 -7.80 -20.28 17.77
CA CYS A 238 -6.90 -20.12 18.90
C CYS A 238 -7.58 -19.29 19.98
N ARG A 239 -7.36 -19.67 21.25
CA ARG A 239 -7.92 -18.99 22.42
C ARG A 239 -6.80 -18.29 23.17
N GLY A 240 -7.00 -17.02 23.49
CA GLY A 240 -6.13 -16.22 24.36
C GLY A 240 -6.92 -15.60 25.51
N ASN A 241 -6.22 -15.19 26.56
CA ASN A 241 -6.81 -14.38 27.62
C ASN A 241 -7.05 -12.96 27.09
N LEU A 242 -8.16 -12.33 27.47
CA LEU A 242 -8.47 -10.96 27.04
C LEU A 242 -7.54 -9.95 27.70
N PHE A 243 -6.64 -9.37 26.91
CA PHE A 243 -5.81 -8.22 27.27
C PHE A 243 -5.79 -7.23 26.11
N LYS A 244 -5.49 -5.94 26.38
CA LYS A 244 -5.42 -4.88 25.35
C LYS A 244 -4.54 -5.27 24.15
N GLN A 245 -3.44 -5.96 24.41
CA GLN A 245 -2.57 -6.59 23.43
C GLN A 245 -2.36 -8.04 23.82
N ILE A 246 -2.54 -8.96 22.87
CA ILE A 246 -2.37 -10.39 23.08
C ILE A 246 -1.37 -10.96 22.09
N GLU A 247 -0.53 -11.85 22.60
CA GLU A 247 0.38 -12.69 21.82
C GLU A 247 -0.20 -14.11 21.83
N ILE A 248 -0.40 -14.67 20.64
CA ILE A 248 -1.05 -15.98 20.46
C ILE A 248 -0.12 -16.85 19.64
N THR A 249 0.11 -18.07 20.11
CA THR A 249 0.79 -19.13 19.37
C THR A 249 -0.24 -20.17 18.94
N CYS A 250 -0.29 -20.46 17.63
CA CYS A 250 -1.17 -21.49 17.10
C CYS A 250 -0.74 -22.87 17.60
N PRO A 251 -1.64 -23.69 18.16
CA PRO A 251 -1.27 -25.02 18.67
C PRO A 251 -0.89 -25.99 17.54
N SER A 252 -1.49 -25.87 16.35
CA SER A 252 -1.22 -26.73 15.19
C SER A 252 0.07 -26.34 14.45
N CYS A 253 0.15 -25.11 13.92
CA CYS A 253 1.26 -24.71 13.05
C CYS A 253 2.37 -23.92 13.76
N LYS A 254 2.26 -23.68 15.08
CA LYS A 254 3.21 -22.93 15.91
C LYS A 254 3.49 -21.48 15.49
N THR A 255 2.79 -20.96 14.48
CA THR A 255 2.82 -19.53 14.12
C THR A 255 2.43 -18.69 15.32
N THR A 256 3.25 -17.70 15.64
CA THR A 256 2.99 -16.74 16.72
C THR A 256 2.72 -15.37 16.12
N TRP A 257 1.72 -14.67 16.65
CA TRP A 257 1.39 -13.31 16.24
C TRP A 257 0.89 -12.45 17.39
N LYS A 258 0.97 -11.14 17.21
CA LYS A 258 0.48 -10.13 18.16
C LYS A 258 -0.73 -9.43 17.57
N GLN A 259 -1.76 -9.20 18.38
CA GLN A 259 -2.95 -8.45 17.97
C GLN A 259 -3.49 -7.59 19.11
N PHE A 260 -4.13 -6.49 18.75
CA PHE A 260 -4.85 -5.63 19.69
C PHE A 260 -6.30 -6.10 19.78
N THR A 261 -6.91 -5.98 20.96
CA THR A 261 -8.31 -6.37 21.18
C THR A 261 -9.24 -5.18 21.36
N SER A 262 -8.68 -3.99 21.57
CA SER A 262 -9.40 -2.74 21.79
C SER A 262 -8.65 -1.58 21.16
#